data_AF-A0A2N1ID52-F1
#
_entry.id   AF-A0A2N1ID52-F1
#
_cell.length_a   1.000
_cell.length_b   1.000
_cell.length_c   1.000
_cell.angle_alpha   90.00
_cell.angle_beta   90.00
_cell.angle_gamma   90.00
#
_symmetry.space_group_name_H-M   'P 1'
#
loop_
_entity.id
_entity.type
_entity.pdbx_description
1 polymer ?
#
loop_
_entity_poly.entity_id
_entity_poly.type
_entity_poly.pdbx_seq_one_letter_code
_entity_poly.pdbx_strand_id
1 'polypeptide(L)'
;MKLFTFLLVALISFSGVCDEIKEGIDVNFNLLNCLDDKIPNNSIEDPEDWDAKSLVLLPSVIENTMGNDSSNASKKLFALTMKYCDKEILSFKEYFEKQANKKINKDT
;
A
#
# COMPACT_ATOMS: atom_id res chain seq x y z
N MET A 1 7.83 20.13 37.91
CA MET A 1 7.90 18.68 37.58
C MET A 1 6.70 18.18 36.79
N LYS A 2 5.45 18.52 37.15
CA LYS A 2 4.24 18.11 36.40
C LYS A 2 4.15 18.60 34.95
N LEU A 3 4.67 19.80 34.66
CA LEU A 3 4.62 20.38 33.30
C LEU A 3 5.52 19.62 32.30
N PHE A 4 6.67 19.12 32.77
CA PHE A 4 7.63 18.36 31.96
C PHE A 4 7.09 16.97 31.59
N THR A 5 6.33 16.35 32.50
CA THR A 5 5.69 15.05 32.22
C THR A 5 4.60 15.17 31.15
N PHE A 6 3.79 16.23 31.14
CA PHE A 6 2.80 16.44 30.07
C PHE A 6 3.47 16.71 28.71
N LEU A 7 4.59 17.43 28.69
CA LEU A 7 5.34 17.73 27.46
C LEU A 7 6.01 16.47 26.88
N LEU A 8 6.56 15.60 27.76
CA LEU A 8 7.10 14.29 27.37
C LEU A 8 6.02 13.35 26.83
N VAL A 9 4.85 13.28 27.47
CA VAL A 9 3.73 12.45 27.01
C VAL A 9 3.22 12.93 25.64
N ALA A 10 3.12 14.25 25.43
CA ALA A 10 2.73 14.82 24.14
C ALA A 10 3.73 14.48 23.02
N LEU A 11 5.03 14.53 23.30
CA LEU A 11 6.08 14.19 22.32
C LEU A 11 6.09 12.71 21.95
N ILE A 12 5.90 11.81 22.93
CA ILE A 12 5.84 10.36 22.69
C ILE A 12 4.61 10.02 21.84
N SER A 13 3.44 10.59 22.16
CA SER A 13 2.22 10.36 21.37
C SER A 13 2.33 10.90 19.93
N PHE A 14 3.00 12.03 19.73
CA PHE A 14 3.19 12.58 18.39
C PHE A 14 4.20 11.76 17.56
N SER A 15 5.27 11.24 18.19
CA SER A 15 6.25 10.41 17.50
C SER A 15 5.65 9.11 16.93
N GLY A 16 4.80 8.42 17.69
CA GLY A 16 4.14 7.20 17.21
C GLY A 16 3.18 7.44 16.04
N VAL A 17 2.51 8.59 16.00
CA VAL A 17 1.64 8.97 14.88
C VAL A 17 2.47 9.32 13.64
N CYS A 18 3.59 10.02 13.80
CA CYS A 18 4.50 10.32 12.68
C CYS A 18 5.12 9.06 12.08
N ASP A 19 5.55 8.10 12.89
CA ASP A 19 6.13 6.85 12.40
C ASP A 19 5.12 6.00 11.62
N GLU A 20 3.86 5.97 12.06
CA GLU A 20 2.77 5.28 11.36
C GLU A 20 2.40 5.94 10.03
N ILE A 21 2.32 7.29 10.00
CA ILE A 21 2.11 8.03 8.75
C ILE A 21 3.26 7.77 7.78
N LYS A 22 4.50 7.76 8.28
CA LYS A 22 5.68 7.47 7.47
C LYS A 22 5.65 6.06 6.91
N GLU A 23 5.35 5.05 7.73
CA GLU A 23 5.21 3.65 7.29
C GLU A 23 4.18 3.54 6.15
N GLY A 24 3.02 4.17 6.29
CA GLY A 24 2.00 4.20 5.25
C GLY A 24 2.46 4.87 3.96
N ILE A 25 3.13 6.02 4.04
CA ILE A 25 3.68 6.72 2.87
C ILE A 25 4.73 5.85 2.17
N ASP A 26 5.68 5.30 2.92
CA ASP A 26 6.78 4.50 2.38
C ASP A 26 6.25 3.24 1.66
N VAL A 27 5.31 2.53 2.25
CA VAL A 27 4.70 1.33 1.65
C VAL A 27 3.96 1.66 0.35
N ASN A 28 3.14 2.72 0.33
CA ASN A 28 2.41 3.11 -0.87
C ASN A 28 3.37 3.62 -1.96
N PHE A 29 4.36 4.44 -1.61
CA PHE A 29 5.31 4.99 -2.56
C PHE A 29 6.16 3.89 -3.21
N ASN A 30 6.63 2.91 -2.42
CA ASN A 30 7.39 1.78 -2.94
C ASN A 30 6.56 0.93 -3.91
N LEU A 31 5.28 0.69 -3.58
CA LEU A 31 4.37 -0.03 -4.49
C LEU A 31 4.18 0.73 -5.80
N LEU A 32 3.85 2.02 -5.75
CA LEU A 32 3.63 2.84 -6.95
C LEU A 32 4.88 2.87 -7.85
N ASN A 33 6.06 3.11 -7.26
CA ASN A 33 7.31 3.10 -8.02
C ASN A 33 7.59 1.74 -8.65
N CYS A 34 7.31 0.63 -7.93
CA CYS A 34 7.51 -0.69 -8.52
C CYS A 34 6.60 -0.90 -9.73
N LEU A 35 5.32 -0.52 -9.63
CA LEU A 35 4.36 -0.67 -10.71
C LEU A 35 4.78 0.12 -11.96
N ASP A 36 5.32 1.33 -11.80
CA ASP A 36 5.77 2.16 -12.91
C ASP A 36 7.13 1.72 -13.48
N ASP A 37 8.12 1.42 -12.62
CA ASP A 37 9.52 1.22 -13.02
C ASP A 37 9.87 -0.23 -13.38
N LYS A 38 9.25 -1.22 -12.71
CA LYS A 38 9.68 -2.64 -12.82
C LYS A 38 8.89 -3.42 -13.84
N ILE A 39 7.67 -3.00 -14.16
CA ILE A 39 6.81 -3.71 -15.11
C ILE A 39 7.17 -3.27 -16.53
N PRO A 40 7.61 -4.17 -17.42
CA PRO A 40 7.97 -3.81 -18.78
C PRO A 40 6.77 -3.31 -19.58
N ASN A 41 6.94 -2.25 -20.38
CA ASN A 41 5.88 -1.66 -21.20
C ASN A 41 5.20 -2.68 -22.12
N ASN A 42 5.97 -3.61 -22.69
CA ASN A 42 5.44 -4.67 -23.56
C ASN A 42 4.54 -5.70 -22.84
N SER A 43 4.45 -5.62 -21.51
CA SER A 43 3.54 -6.43 -20.71
C SER A 43 2.20 -5.73 -20.46
N ILE A 44 2.06 -4.46 -20.87
CA ILE A 44 0.82 -3.68 -20.82
C ILE A 44 0.23 -3.63 -22.23
N GLU A 45 -1.05 -3.96 -22.34
CA GLU A 45 -1.75 -4.11 -23.63
C GLU A 45 -1.90 -2.77 -24.36
N ASP A 46 -2.27 -1.72 -23.62
CA ASP A 46 -2.45 -0.37 -24.16
C ASP A 46 -1.16 0.46 -24.03
N PRO A 47 -0.57 0.94 -25.14
CA PRO A 47 0.56 1.85 -25.11
C PRO A 47 0.30 3.18 -24.40
N GLU A 48 -0.95 3.63 -24.32
CA GLU A 48 -1.32 4.87 -23.63
C GLU A 48 -1.09 4.77 -22.10
N ASP A 49 -1.08 3.55 -21.57
CA ASP A 49 -0.91 3.28 -20.14
C ASP A 49 0.56 3.18 -19.71
N TRP A 50 1.52 3.28 -20.65
CA TRP A 50 2.94 3.04 -20.36
C TRP A 50 3.58 4.08 -19.43
N ASP A 51 3.12 5.33 -19.50
CA ASP A 51 3.68 6.43 -18.72
C ASP A 51 3.09 6.51 -17.30
N ALA A 52 2.01 5.77 -17.03
CA ALA A 52 1.30 5.78 -15.74
C ALA A 52 0.73 4.40 -15.39
N LYS A 53 1.57 3.36 -15.45
CA LYS A 53 1.17 1.97 -15.19
C LYS A 53 0.55 1.79 -13.82
N SER A 54 1.06 2.51 -12.82
CA SER A 54 0.53 2.48 -11.46
C SER A 54 -0.96 2.84 -11.41
N LEU A 55 -1.44 3.78 -12.26
CA LEU A 55 -2.85 4.17 -12.30
C LEU A 55 -3.76 3.04 -12.79
N VAL A 56 -3.30 2.22 -13.73
CA VAL A 56 -4.11 1.12 -14.29
C VAL A 56 -3.93 -0.20 -13.53
N LEU A 57 -2.78 -0.40 -12.90
CA LEU A 57 -2.44 -1.64 -12.20
C LEU A 57 -2.85 -1.64 -10.73
N LEU A 58 -2.78 -0.49 -10.04
CA LEU A 58 -3.11 -0.39 -8.62
C LEU A 58 -4.53 -0.87 -8.29
N PRO A 59 -5.59 -0.57 -9.08
CA PRO A 59 -6.93 -1.10 -8.81
C PRO A 59 -6.95 -2.63 -8.70
N SER A 60 -6.22 -3.32 -9.59
CA SER A 60 -6.13 -4.79 -9.55
C SER A 60 -5.43 -5.30 -8.29
N VAL A 61 -4.40 -4.59 -7.81
CA VAL A 61 -3.71 -4.91 -6.55
C VAL A 61 -4.67 -4.77 -5.37
N ILE A 62 -5.40 -3.67 -5.28
CA ILE A 62 -6.36 -3.42 -4.19
C ILE A 62 -7.46 -4.48 -4.19
N GLU A 63 -8.11 -4.74 -5.33
CA GLU A 63 -9.20 -5.70 -5.43
C GLU A 63 -8.79 -7.12 -4.98
N ASN A 64 -7.61 -7.57 -5.40
CA ASN A 64 -7.15 -8.93 -5.13
C ASN A 64 -6.50 -9.09 -3.74
N THR A 65 -5.95 -8.02 -3.17
CA THR A 65 -5.39 -8.06 -1.80
C THR A 65 -6.48 -7.95 -0.73
N MET A 66 -7.58 -7.27 -1.01
CA MET A 66 -8.72 -7.12 -0.08
C MET A 66 -9.64 -8.35 0.00
N GLY A 67 -9.37 -9.40 -0.80
CA GLY A 67 -10.19 -10.62 -0.80
C GLY A 67 -11.58 -10.45 -1.43
N ASN A 68 -11.78 -9.41 -2.24
CA ASN A 68 -13.01 -9.22 -2.99
C ASN A 68 -13.09 -10.18 -4.18
N ASP A 69 -14.32 -10.47 -4.65
CA ASP A 69 -14.52 -11.18 -5.91
C ASP A 69 -14.01 -10.32 -7.08
N SER A 70 -12.78 -10.57 -7.49
CA SER A 70 -12.13 -9.85 -8.59
C SER A 70 -12.49 -10.43 -9.95
N SER A 71 -12.64 -9.55 -10.93
CA SER A 71 -12.91 -9.93 -12.32
C SER A 71 -11.73 -10.72 -12.92
N ASN A 72 -11.98 -11.49 -13.99
CA ASN A 72 -10.90 -12.26 -14.63
C ASN A 72 -9.82 -11.35 -15.24
N ALA A 73 -10.20 -10.16 -15.71
CA ALA A 73 -9.26 -9.14 -16.17
C ALA A 73 -8.40 -8.62 -15.01
N SER A 74 -9.03 -8.30 -13.87
CA SER A 74 -8.33 -7.88 -12.65
C SER A 74 -7.35 -8.94 -12.16
N LYS A 75 -7.74 -10.23 -12.14
CA LYS A 75 -6.85 -11.35 -11.77
C LYS A 75 -5.63 -11.47 -12.68
N LYS A 76 -5.79 -11.23 -14.00
CA LYS A 76 -4.67 -11.24 -14.94
C LYS A 76 -3.69 -10.09 -14.68
N LEU A 77 -4.20 -8.88 -14.49
CA LEU A 77 -3.38 -7.72 -14.13
C LEU A 77 -2.67 -7.95 -12.79
N PHE A 78 -3.37 -8.52 -11.81
CA PHE A 78 -2.77 -8.85 -10.53
C PHE A 78 -1.67 -9.92 -10.63
N ALA A 79 -1.86 -10.96 -11.45
CA ALA A 79 -0.80 -11.94 -11.71
C ALA A 79 0.44 -11.30 -12.37
N LEU A 80 0.21 -10.32 -13.26
CA LEU A 80 1.28 -9.54 -13.87
C LEU A 80 2.02 -8.71 -12.83
N THR A 81 1.32 -7.99 -11.95
CA THR A 81 1.95 -7.14 -10.92
C THR A 81 2.71 -8.00 -9.91
N MET A 82 2.14 -9.12 -9.47
CA MET A 82 2.82 -10.09 -8.59
C MET A 82 4.09 -10.68 -9.22
N LYS A 83 4.20 -10.76 -10.54
CA LYS A 83 5.42 -11.25 -11.19
C LYS A 83 6.61 -10.31 -11.00
N TYR A 84 6.37 -9.00 -10.90
CA TYR A 84 7.42 -7.97 -10.89
C TYR A 84 7.56 -7.22 -9.56
N CYS A 85 6.50 -7.20 -8.75
CA CYS A 85 6.37 -6.39 -7.53
C CYS A 85 5.81 -7.20 -6.35
N ASP A 86 6.10 -8.50 -6.28
CA ASP A 86 5.60 -9.39 -5.22
C ASP A 86 5.89 -8.85 -3.82
N LYS A 87 7.13 -8.43 -3.58
CA LYS A 87 7.58 -7.93 -2.29
C LYS A 87 6.80 -6.70 -1.86
N GLU A 88 6.67 -5.71 -2.75
CA GLU A 88 5.96 -4.46 -2.47
C GLU A 88 4.46 -4.71 -2.27
N ILE A 89 3.86 -5.62 -3.04
CA ILE A 89 2.45 -6.01 -2.87
C ILE A 89 2.22 -6.72 -1.53
N LEU A 90 3.12 -7.62 -1.13
CA LEU A 90 3.04 -8.30 0.17
C LEU A 90 3.17 -7.31 1.32
N SER A 91 4.12 -6.37 1.24
CA SER A 91 4.26 -5.30 2.25
C SER A 91 3.02 -4.38 2.30
N PHE A 92 2.44 -4.06 1.14
CA PHE A 92 1.18 -3.31 1.06
C PHE A 92 0.03 -4.05 1.73
N LYS A 93 -0.12 -5.34 1.46
CA LYS A 93 -1.14 -6.18 2.07
C LYS A 93 -0.98 -6.27 3.59
N GLU A 94 0.23 -6.54 4.06
CA GLU A 94 0.54 -6.62 5.50
C GLU A 94 0.23 -5.30 6.21
N TYR A 95 0.62 -4.17 5.61
CA TYR A 95 0.28 -2.85 6.14
C TYR A 95 -1.24 -2.63 6.20
N PHE A 96 -1.97 -2.97 5.14
CA PHE A 96 -3.42 -2.81 5.10
C PHE A 96 -4.14 -3.66 6.15
N GLU A 97 -3.74 -4.93 6.31
CA GLU A 97 -4.26 -5.83 7.34
C GLU A 97 -3.96 -5.33 8.76
N LYS A 98 -2.75 -4.81 9.00
CA LYS A 98 -2.37 -4.16 10.27
C LYS A 98 -3.29 -2.97 10.59
N GLN A 99 -3.59 -2.14 9.60
CA GLN A 99 -4.49 -0.99 9.76
C GLN A 99 -5.95 -1.42 10.00
N ALA A 100 -6.44 -2.43 9.28
CA ALA A 100 -7.78 -2.97 9.47
C ALA A 100 -7.98 -3.53 10.89
N ASN A 101 -7.02 -4.31 11.39
CA ASN A 101 -7.07 -4.88 12.74
C ASN A 101 -7.00 -3.81 13.84
N LYS A 102 -6.21 -2.74 13.65
CA LYS A 102 -6.19 -1.60 14.58
C LYS A 102 -7.54 -0.90 14.66
N LYS A 103 -8.25 -0.77 13.53
CA LYS A 103 -9.58 -0.13 13.51
C LYS A 103 -10.61 -0.94 14.32
N ILE A 104 -10.64 -2.25 14.14
CA ILE A 104 -11.53 -3.15 14.91
C ILE A 104 -11.30 -3.02 16.41
N ASN A 105 -10.03 -3.02 16.85
CA ASN A 105 -9.67 -2.90 18.27
C ASN A 105 -9.88 -1.50 18.86
N LYS A 106 -10.08 -0.47 18.03
CA LYS A 106 -10.41 0.89 18.49
C LYS A 106 -11.92 1.10 18.62
N ASP A 107 -12.70 0.33 17.86
CA ASP A 107 -14.17 0.36 17.85
C ASP A 107 -14.81 -0.63 18.85
N THR A 108 -14.01 -1.43 19.57
CA THR A 108 -14.43 -2.34 20.65
C THR A 108 -14.08 -1.76 22.01
#